data_AF-A0A0S7ZMF7-F1
#
_entry.id   AF-A0A0S7ZMF7-F1
#
_cell.length_a   1.000
_cell.length_b   1.000
_cell.length_c   1.000
_cell.angle_alpha   90.00
_cell.angle_beta   90.00
_cell.angle_gamma   90.00
#
_symmetry.space_group_name_H-M   'P 1'
#
loop_
_entity.id
_entity.type
_entity.pdbx_description
1 polymer ?
#
loop_
_entity_poly.entity_id
_entity_poly.type
_entity_poly.pdbx_seq_one_letter_code
_entity_poly.pdbx_strand_id
1 'polypeptide(L)'
;MFVAASLALASFGCKGDQGAQGQTGPPGPPGEGFSQYTYQGNFGEPCNHCHATNVNSVLETHHTMAYDDLGDSQSNLYCLQCHTTGFDSYVAYGDTAISDENRGPDENGYDDYVGVDTEEAAERRLALEAVQCESCHGPMGPEFNAHVPDISFSTYTDTLTGESESLCYKCHTTQINEWVTSSHAQSAGGDPEALTEEWGRSSCDYCHTSEGFIRTNDPAYATYEFGDTYHQIGCPTCHDPHRGEAGGGNYAQLRNVGAEEVQYTYPWEPGDDEVPRMEGYGPAQTCAQCHHGRRDTDNVLGQIADGYGHFGPHRSPQMDMFIGAGSYEIPGKTYDRDHAHQTNDTGCVNCHMTRETELHGEIQEHAFHTWEPTVDNCLPCHQGIPDFNVNFAQDTIQAKLDSLAVLFGYTDFLDMEGNWDSEAVGVTVWQREAAYAAFFVFDDGSLGLHNPHYANSLLDNAIAYADSAFASLP
;
A
#
# COMPACT_ATOMS: atom_id res chain seq x y z
N MET A 1 49.14 12.05 46.11
CA MET A 1 49.43 11.21 44.93
C MET A 1 48.38 10.10 44.93
N PHE A 2 47.20 10.39 44.37
CA PHE A 2 46.13 9.41 44.15
C PHE A 2 45.81 9.53 42.66
N VAL A 3 46.22 8.53 41.89
CA VAL A 3 45.85 8.41 40.48
C VAL A 3 44.51 7.70 40.47
N ALA A 4 43.45 8.43 40.14
CA ALA A 4 42.15 7.85 39.82
C ALA A 4 42.29 7.21 38.43
N ALA A 5 42.16 5.88 38.38
CA ALA A 5 41.98 5.16 37.13
C ALA A 5 40.53 5.37 36.69
N SER A 6 40.31 6.28 35.74
CA SER A 6 39.08 6.36 34.97
C SER A 6 39.03 5.14 34.05
N LEU A 7 38.22 4.15 34.43
CA LEU A 7 37.75 3.11 33.51
C LEU A 7 36.93 3.84 32.43
N ALA A 8 37.49 4.00 31.24
CA ALA A 8 36.70 4.30 30.06
C ALA A 8 35.87 3.04 29.79
N LEU A 9 34.57 3.07 30.13
CA LEU A 9 33.62 2.18 29.48
C LEU A 9 33.64 2.56 27.99
N ALA A 10 34.29 1.75 27.17
CA ALA A 10 34.05 1.76 25.75
C ALA A 10 32.62 1.24 25.56
N SER A 11 31.67 2.16 25.40
CA SER A 11 30.32 1.87 24.94
C SER A 11 30.40 1.41 23.48
N PHE A 12 30.58 0.12 23.29
CA PHE A 12 30.29 -0.55 22.02
C PHE A 12 28.78 -0.82 21.99
N GLY A 13 28.11 -0.46 20.89
CA GLY A 13 26.74 -0.87 20.61
C GLY A 13 25.69 0.21 20.83
N CYS A 14 25.53 1.08 19.82
CA CYS A 14 24.29 1.40 19.08
C CYS A 14 24.75 2.44 18.03
N LYS A 15 24.56 2.20 16.72
CA LYS A 15 24.84 3.19 15.66
C LYS A 15 23.55 3.41 14.86
N GLY A 16 23.16 4.66 14.63
CA GLY A 16 21.97 5.04 13.84
C GLY A 16 21.12 6.10 14.54
N ASP A 17 20.21 6.73 13.82
CA ASP A 17 19.45 7.92 14.22
C ASP A 17 18.49 7.72 15.42
N GLN A 18 18.38 6.48 15.92
CA GLN A 18 17.73 6.17 17.19
C GLN A 18 18.71 6.08 18.38
N GLY A 19 19.97 6.50 18.21
CA GLY A 19 21.00 6.60 19.26
C GLY A 19 21.86 7.89 19.15
N ALA A 20 22.31 8.38 20.31
CA ALA A 20 22.53 9.81 20.60
C ALA A 20 23.38 10.62 19.58
N GLN A 21 22.70 11.37 18.69
CA GLN A 21 23.23 12.47 17.87
C GLN A 21 24.54 12.15 17.11
N GLY A 22 24.47 11.53 15.92
CA GLY A 22 25.65 11.41 15.06
C GLY A 22 25.37 10.89 13.65
N GLN A 23 26.13 11.42 12.67
CA GLN A 23 25.99 11.15 11.23
C GLN A 23 26.18 9.68 10.84
N THR A 24 25.51 9.32 9.75
CA THR A 24 25.41 8.03 9.05
C THR A 24 26.75 7.29 8.91
N GLY A 25 26.75 6.00 9.26
CA GLY A 25 27.81 5.07 8.92
C GLY A 25 27.60 4.49 7.52
N PRO A 26 28.67 4.04 6.82
CA PRO A 26 28.55 3.51 5.46
C PRO A 26 27.72 2.21 5.44
N PRO A 27 27.03 1.92 4.31
CA PRO A 27 26.32 0.66 4.12
C PRO A 27 27.29 -0.52 4.30
N GLY A 28 26.86 -1.50 5.08
CA GLY A 28 27.63 -2.72 5.32
C GLY A 28 27.76 -3.55 4.04
N PRO A 29 28.85 -4.31 3.86
CA PRO A 29 28.94 -5.28 2.76
C PRO A 29 27.84 -6.35 2.90
N PRO A 30 27.43 -7.03 1.80
CA PRO A 30 26.46 -8.12 1.85
C PRO A 30 26.95 -9.15 2.88
N GLY A 31 26.10 -9.46 3.86
CA GLY A 31 26.50 -10.23 5.04
C GLY A 31 27.14 -11.56 4.66
N GLU A 32 28.36 -11.81 5.16
CA GLU A 32 28.93 -13.15 5.22
C GLU A 32 28.35 -13.85 6.45
N GLY A 33 27.53 -14.88 6.23
CA GLY A 33 26.91 -15.67 7.30
C GLY A 33 27.94 -16.30 8.23
N PHE A 34 27.87 -15.95 9.51
CA PHE A 34 28.55 -16.66 10.60
C PHE A 34 27.58 -17.62 11.31
N SER A 35 28.13 -18.68 11.90
CA SER A 35 27.55 -20.03 11.89
C SER A 35 26.88 -20.51 13.18
N GLN A 36 25.90 -19.79 13.74
CA GLN A 36 25.02 -20.33 14.82
C GLN A 36 23.85 -19.38 15.09
N TYR A 37 22.74 -19.63 14.40
CA TYR A 37 21.45 -18.97 14.55
C TYR A 37 20.96 -19.16 16.00
N THR A 38 20.74 -18.12 16.79
CA THR A 38 20.12 -18.27 18.13
C THR A 38 19.13 -17.15 18.37
N TYR A 39 17.86 -17.50 18.49
CA TYR A 39 16.82 -16.56 18.86
C TYR A 39 16.94 -16.17 20.33
N GLN A 40 16.84 -14.89 20.66
CA GLN A 40 16.86 -14.45 22.06
C GLN A 40 15.47 -14.50 22.69
N GLY A 41 14.46 -14.05 21.95
CA GLY A 41 13.08 -13.91 22.40
C GLY A 41 12.90 -12.81 23.44
N ASN A 42 12.00 -13.05 24.38
CA ASN A 42 11.62 -12.17 25.48
C ASN A 42 11.07 -10.82 25.00
N PHE A 43 10.25 -10.85 23.95
CA PHE A 43 9.47 -9.70 23.49
C PHE A 43 10.34 -8.47 23.20
N GLY A 44 11.54 -8.70 22.64
CA GLY A 44 12.47 -7.64 22.28
C GLY A 44 13.19 -6.96 23.46
N GLU A 45 13.15 -7.51 24.67
CA GLU A 45 13.91 -6.99 25.82
C GLU A 45 15.40 -6.74 25.48
N PRO A 46 16.12 -7.64 24.77
CA PRO A 46 17.50 -7.38 24.36
C PRO A 46 17.64 -6.18 23.41
N CYS A 47 16.65 -5.96 22.54
CA CYS A 47 16.61 -4.87 21.56
C CYS A 47 16.27 -3.52 22.21
N ASN A 48 15.52 -3.55 23.31
CA ASN A 48 14.97 -2.38 24.01
C ASN A 48 16.05 -1.39 24.46
N HIS A 49 17.27 -1.84 24.72
CA HIS A 49 18.37 -0.95 25.10
C HIS A 49 18.72 0.09 24.01
N CYS A 50 18.67 -0.29 22.73
CA CYS A 50 18.95 0.59 21.60
C CYS A 50 17.66 1.11 20.93
N HIS A 51 16.58 0.32 20.94
CA HIS A 51 15.39 0.55 20.12
C HIS A 51 14.11 0.68 20.95
N ALA A 52 14.20 1.29 22.14
CA ALA A 52 13.11 1.30 23.11
C ALA A 52 11.78 1.79 22.55
N THR A 53 11.80 2.84 21.73
CA THR A 53 10.58 3.38 21.11
C THR A 53 9.92 2.36 20.20
N ASN A 54 10.68 1.72 19.31
CA ASN A 54 10.14 0.73 18.38
C ASN A 54 9.68 -0.53 19.12
N VAL A 55 10.46 -1.01 20.09
CA VAL A 55 10.09 -2.20 20.89
C VAL A 55 8.76 -1.95 21.62
N ASN A 56 8.63 -0.83 22.34
CA ASN A 56 7.39 -0.52 23.05
C ASN A 56 6.19 -0.42 22.11
N SER A 57 6.38 0.12 20.90
CA SER A 57 5.34 0.24 19.88
C SER A 57 4.93 -1.11 19.30
N VAL A 58 5.89 -2.01 19.04
CA VAL A 58 5.62 -3.38 18.56
C VAL A 58 4.84 -4.18 19.59
N LEU A 59 5.14 -4.02 20.88
CA LEU A 59 4.44 -4.69 21.98
C LEU A 59 2.94 -4.34 22.09
N GLU A 60 2.52 -3.27 21.40
CA GLU A 60 1.13 -2.84 21.33
C GLU A 60 0.44 -3.34 20.04
N THR A 61 1.12 -4.14 19.22
CA THR A 61 0.56 -4.79 18.02
C THR A 61 -0.03 -6.17 18.33
N HIS A 62 -0.83 -6.70 17.39
CA HIS A 62 -1.35 -8.07 17.50
C HIS A 62 -0.29 -9.15 17.26
N HIS A 63 0.87 -8.82 16.66
CA HIS A 63 1.96 -9.78 16.48
C HIS A 63 2.41 -10.39 17.82
N THR A 64 2.50 -9.56 18.87
CA THR A 64 2.92 -10.01 20.21
C THR A 64 1.80 -10.71 20.99
N MET A 65 0.56 -10.71 20.46
CA MET A 65 -0.57 -11.46 21.02
C MET A 65 -0.89 -12.73 20.21
N ALA A 66 -0.22 -12.95 19.07
CA ALA A 66 -0.55 -14.02 18.14
C ALA A 66 -0.62 -15.40 18.82
N TYR A 67 0.30 -15.72 19.71
CA TYR A 67 0.28 -17.00 20.42
C TYR A 67 -0.92 -17.16 21.37
N ASP A 68 -1.27 -16.10 22.09
CA ASP A 68 -2.42 -16.11 23.00
C ASP A 68 -3.74 -16.23 22.24
N ASP A 69 -3.84 -15.61 21.05
CA ASP A 69 -4.99 -15.67 20.17
C ASP A 69 -5.30 -17.08 19.64
N LEU A 70 -4.34 -18.02 19.71
CA LEU A 70 -4.57 -19.43 19.37
C LEU A 70 -5.53 -20.14 20.35
N GLY A 71 -5.60 -19.69 21.60
CA GLY A 71 -6.40 -20.32 22.65
C GLY A 71 -6.13 -21.82 22.77
N ASP A 72 -7.17 -22.64 22.56
CA ASP A 72 -7.06 -24.11 22.64
C ASP A 72 -6.13 -24.73 21.56
N SER A 73 -5.74 -23.96 20.54
CA SER A 73 -4.87 -24.40 19.44
C SER A 73 -3.37 -24.20 19.71
N GLN A 74 -2.96 -23.76 20.90
CA GLN A 74 -1.54 -23.57 21.28
C GLN A 74 -0.69 -24.84 21.24
N SER A 75 -1.30 -26.03 21.13
CA SER A 75 -0.58 -27.30 20.96
C SER A 75 -0.50 -27.77 19.50
N ASN A 76 -1.13 -27.05 18.56
CA ASN A 76 -1.15 -27.40 17.16
C ASN A 76 0.11 -26.87 16.47
N LEU A 77 1.04 -27.78 16.14
CA LEU A 77 2.31 -27.43 15.50
C LEU A 77 2.14 -26.67 14.17
N TYR A 78 1.07 -26.96 13.42
CA TYR A 78 0.79 -26.23 12.19
C TYR A 78 0.55 -24.75 12.45
N CYS A 79 -0.15 -24.42 13.55
CA CYS A 79 -0.43 -23.05 13.96
C CYS A 79 0.82 -22.37 14.54
N LEU A 80 1.63 -23.11 15.29
CA LEU A 80 2.81 -22.55 15.96
C LEU A 80 3.87 -22.02 15.00
N GLN A 81 3.94 -22.54 13.77
CA GLN A 81 4.78 -22.01 12.68
C GLN A 81 4.65 -20.49 12.49
N CYS A 82 3.44 -19.95 12.63
CA CYS A 82 3.17 -18.54 12.36
C CYS A 82 2.91 -17.71 13.63
N HIS A 83 2.84 -18.36 14.80
CA HIS A 83 2.42 -17.76 16.07
C HIS A 83 3.52 -17.81 17.13
N THR A 84 4.74 -18.16 16.74
CA THR A 84 5.93 -18.19 17.62
C THR A 84 7.14 -17.61 16.88
N THR A 85 8.23 -17.41 17.60
CA THR A 85 9.49 -16.85 17.08
C THR A 85 10.54 -17.94 16.92
N GLY A 86 11.23 -17.94 15.77
CA GLY A 86 12.23 -18.96 15.44
C GLY A 86 11.59 -20.33 15.21
N PHE A 87 10.56 -20.38 14.37
CA PHE A 87 9.99 -21.65 13.90
C PHE A 87 10.34 -21.75 12.42
N ASP A 88 11.33 -22.59 12.08
CA ASP A 88 11.81 -22.77 10.71
C ASP A 88 11.60 -24.20 10.18
N SER A 89 11.17 -25.11 11.06
CA SER A 89 10.77 -26.47 10.72
C SER A 89 9.50 -26.49 9.87
N TYR A 90 9.45 -27.39 8.89
CA TYR A 90 8.24 -27.61 8.11
C TYR A 90 7.26 -28.56 8.82
N VAL A 91 6.01 -28.11 8.99
CA VAL A 91 4.92 -28.90 9.58
C VAL A 91 3.69 -28.83 8.68
N ALA A 92 3.17 -29.99 8.26
CA ALA A 92 1.94 -30.06 7.49
C ALA A 92 0.69 -30.00 8.40
N TYR A 93 -0.45 -29.63 7.81
CA TYR A 93 -1.71 -29.59 8.55
C TYR A 93 -2.05 -30.97 9.14
N GLY A 94 -2.26 -31.02 10.46
CA GLY A 94 -2.59 -32.24 11.20
C GLY A 94 -1.39 -33.01 11.74
N ASP A 95 -0.16 -32.58 11.44
CA ASP A 95 1.03 -33.15 12.04
C ASP A 95 1.08 -32.87 13.55
N THR A 96 1.51 -33.88 14.31
CA THR A 96 1.61 -33.83 15.77
C THR A 96 3.04 -33.94 16.29
N ALA A 97 4.01 -34.07 15.38
CA ALA A 97 5.44 -34.09 15.67
C ALA A 97 6.23 -33.54 14.47
N ILE A 98 7.42 -33.02 14.73
CA ILE A 98 8.37 -32.58 13.71
C ILE A 98 9.33 -33.74 13.43
N SER A 99 9.44 -34.17 12.17
CA SER A 99 10.44 -35.19 11.78
C SER A 99 11.83 -34.58 11.71
N ASP A 100 12.87 -35.38 12.00
CA ASP A 100 14.27 -34.92 11.95
C ASP A 100 14.68 -34.35 10.58
N GLU A 101 14.05 -34.82 9.51
CA GLU A 101 14.27 -34.35 8.12
C GLU A 101 13.55 -33.03 7.79
N ASN A 102 12.57 -32.63 8.61
CA ASN A 102 11.83 -31.39 8.46
C ASN A 102 12.33 -30.27 9.39
N ARG A 103 13.26 -30.57 10.30
CA ARG A 103 13.87 -29.55 11.16
C ARG A 103 14.69 -28.59 10.32
N GLY A 104 14.46 -27.30 10.52
CA GLY A 104 15.23 -26.29 9.84
C GLY A 104 16.65 -26.16 10.40
N PRO A 105 17.47 -25.31 9.77
CA PRO A 105 18.88 -25.15 10.10
C PRO A 105 19.16 -24.25 11.30
N ASP A 106 18.16 -23.55 11.85
CA ASP A 106 18.37 -22.71 13.02
C ASP A 106 18.69 -23.51 14.29
N GLU A 107 19.17 -22.80 15.33
CA GLU A 107 19.34 -23.38 16.65
C GLU A 107 18.62 -22.49 17.67
N ASN A 108 18.08 -23.11 18.73
CA ASN A 108 17.36 -22.44 19.81
C ASN A 108 16.11 -21.65 19.34
N GLY A 109 15.50 -22.07 18.23
CA GLY A 109 14.16 -21.69 17.81
C GLY A 109 13.06 -22.29 18.70
N TYR A 110 11.80 -21.88 18.55
CA TYR A 110 10.68 -22.43 19.34
C TYR A 110 10.51 -23.93 19.07
N ASP A 111 10.62 -24.33 17.81
CA ASP A 111 10.48 -25.69 17.29
C ASP A 111 11.58 -26.66 17.75
N ASP A 112 12.78 -26.16 18.05
CA ASP A 112 13.86 -26.95 18.67
C ASP A 112 13.49 -27.51 20.05
N TYR A 113 12.60 -26.83 20.75
CA TYR A 113 12.15 -27.25 22.07
C TYR A 113 10.85 -28.06 22.03
N VAL A 114 10.25 -28.30 20.84
CA VAL A 114 9.06 -29.13 20.69
C VAL A 114 9.38 -30.59 21.09
N GLY A 115 8.60 -31.12 22.02
CA GLY A 115 8.77 -32.49 22.54
C GLY A 115 9.90 -32.66 23.55
N VAL A 116 10.59 -31.58 23.93
CA VAL A 116 11.66 -31.60 24.95
C VAL A 116 11.08 -31.23 26.32
N ASP A 117 11.03 -32.21 27.21
CA ASP A 117 10.46 -32.09 28.57
C ASP A 117 11.55 -31.79 29.62
N THR A 118 12.06 -30.56 29.58
CA THR A 118 12.99 -30.01 30.59
C THR A 118 12.53 -28.62 31.02
N GLU A 119 12.96 -28.18 32.20
CA GLU A 119 12.69 -26.83 32.71
C GLU A 119 13.25 -25.75 31.77
N GLU A 120 14.48 -25.94 31.30
CA GLU A 120 15.13 -25.04 30.33
C GLU A 120 14.34 -24.95 29.02
N ALA A 121 13.90 -26.08 28.45
CA ALA A 121 13.09 -26.07 27.23
C ALA A 121 11.73 -25.38 27.44
N ALA A 122 11.13 -25.49 28.64
CA ALA A 122 9.90 -24.79 28.96
C ALA A 122 10.11 -23.27 29.06
N GLU A 123 11.18 -22.82 29.71
CA GLU A 123 11.56 -21.40 29.77
C GLU A 123 11.86 -20.83 28.39
N ARG A 124 12.54 -21.59 27.54
CA ARG A 124 12.86 -21.17 26.17
C ARG A 124 11.63 -21.05 25.28
N ARG A 125 10.68 -22.00 25.35
CA ARG A 125 9.40 -21.87 24.65
C ARG A 125 8.66 -20.60 25.09
N LEU A 126 8.54 -20.36 26.40
CA LEU A 126 7.90 -19.14 26.93
C LEU A 126 8.57 -17.86 26.40
N ALA A 127 9.90 -17.83 26.30
CA ALA A 127 10.61 -16.67 25.76
C ALA A 127 10.31 -16.42 24.26
N LEU A 128 9.89 -17.44 23.52
CA LEU A 128 9.71 -17.41 22.06
C LEU A 128 8.22 -17.46 21.64
N GLU A 129 7.30 -17.36 22.59
CA GLU A 129 5.87 -17.23 22.29
C GLU A 129 5.59 -15.90 21.57
N ALA A 130 4.64 -15.93 20.64
CA ALA A 130 4.21 -14.84 19.75
C ALA A 130 5.19 -14.50 18.61
N VAL A 131 4.74 -13.60 17.73
CA VAL A 131 5.55 -13.05 16.62
C VAL A 131 6.31 -11.85 17.16
N GLN A 132 7.62 -12.00 17.32
CA GLN A 132 8.50 -10.99 17.91
C GLN A 132 9.42 -10.36 16.85
N CYS A 133 10.31 -9.45 17.27
CA CYS A 133 11.25 -8.77 16.38
C CYS A 133 12.01 -9.75 15.48
N GLU A 134 12.50 -10.85 16.07
CA GLU A 134 13.32 -11.85 15.38
C GLU A 134 12.51 -12.73 14.42
N SER A 135 11.17 -12.74 14.48
CA SER A 135 10.33 -13.40 13.47
C SER A 135 10.51 -12.77 12.09
N CYS A 136 10.79 -11.46 12.05
CA CYS A 136 11.06 -10.71 10.81
C CYS A 136 12.55 -10.46 10.60
N HIS A 137 13.27 -10.07 11.66
CA HIS A 137 14.67 -9.65 11.57
C HIS A 137 15.67 -10.80 11.60
N GLY A 138 15.20 -12.03 11.81
CA GLY A 138 16.04 -13.20 11.99
C GLY A 138 16.66 -13.29 13.39
N PRO A 139 17.47 -14.35 13.65
CA PRO A 139 18.06 -14.61 14.95
C PRO A 139 19.19 -13.64 15.29
N MET A 140 19.18 -13.09 16.51
CA MET A 140 20.13 -12.05 16.94
C MET A 140 21.22 -12.52 17.92
N GLY A 141 21.21 -13.77 18.36
CA GLY A 141 22.03 -14.25 19.47
C GLY A 141 23.50 -14.57 19.15
N PRO A 142 24.31 -14.87 20.19
CA PRO A 142 24.29 -14.28 21.53
C PRO A 142 24.94 -12.89 21.57
N GLU A 143 25.65 -12.50 20.51
CA GLU A 143 26.28 -11.19 20.36
C GLU A 143 25.39 -10.28 19.51
N PHE A 144 24.22 -9.88 19.99
CA PHE A 144 23.26 -9.08 19.21
C PHE A 144 23.83 -7.76 18.70
N ASN A 145 24.82 -7.18 19.40
CA ASN A 145 25.55 -5.99 18.94
C ASN A 145 26.44 -6.24 17.71
N ALA A 146 26.71 -7.50 17.37
CA ALA A 146 27.51 -7.91 16.22
C ALA A 146 26.64 -8.38 15.03
N HIS A 147 25.33 -8.52 15.22
CA HIS A 147 24.39 -8.97 14.19
C HIS A 147 23.80 -7.79 13.43
N VAL A 148 23.54 -8.02 12.14
CA VAL A 148 22.81 -7.09 11.28
C VAL A 148 21.42 -7.70 11.09
N PRO A 149 20.34 -7.00 11.46
CA PRO A 149 18.99 -7.53 11.28
C PRO A 149 18.62 -7.61 9.80
N ASP A 150 17.78 -8.59 9.46
CA ASP A 150 17.13 -8.61 8.16
C ASP A 150 16.19 -7.41 8.05
N ILE A 151 16.42 -6.54 7.07
CA ILE A 151 15.58 -5.38 6.79
C ILE A 151 15.15 -5.48 5.34
N SER A 152 13.84 -5.52 5.12
CA SER A 152 13.25 -5.53 3.79
C SER A 152 12.14 -4.50 3.72
N PHE A 153 12.21 -3.64 2.69
CA PHE A 153 11.10 -2.81 2.23
C PHE A 153 10.42 -3.45 1.00
N SER A 154 10.89 -4.63 0.59
CA SER A 154 10.43 -5.35 -0.57
C SER A 154 9.27 -6.27 -0.22
N THR A 155 8.33 -6.36 -1.13
CA THR A 155 7.55 -7.57 -1.34
C THR A 155 7.74 -7.89 -2.79
N TYR A 156 8.42 -8.99 -3.05
CA TYR A 156 8.76 -9.45 -4.39
C TYR A 156 8.81 -10.97 -4.34
N THR A 157 8.50 -11.60 -5.47
CA THR A 157 8.75 -13.01 -5.71
C THR A 157 9.70 -13.11 -6.88
N ASP A 158 10.90 -13.62 -6.63
CA ASP A 158 11.87 -13.90 -7.66
C ASP A 158 11.25 -14.87 -8.68
N THR A 159 11.11 -14.40 -9.92
CA THR A 159 10.46 -15.17 -10.99
C THR A 159 11.34 -16.32 -11.51
N LEU A 160 12.64 -16.27 -11.24
CA LEU A 160 13.62 -17.30 -11.61
C LEU A 160 13.72 -18.38 -10.53
N THR A 161 13.67 -18.02 -9.25
CA THR A 161 13.81 -18.96 -8.13
C THR A 161 12.47 -19.37 -7.51
N GLY A 162 11.44 -18.53 -7.66
CA GLY A 162 10.14 -18.67 -6.99
C GLY A 162 10.14 -18.22 -5.53
N GLU A 163 11.27 -17.68 -5.02
CA GLU A 163 11.40 -17.27 -3.61
C GLU A 163 10.79 -15.89 -3.37
N SER A 164 10.07 -15.73 -2.25
CA SER A 164 9.58 -14.41 -1.85
C SER A 164 10.59 -13.71 -0.95
N GLU A 165 10.93 -12.46 -1.27
CA GLU A 165 11.79 -11.59 -0.45
C GLU A 165 11.00 -10.81 0.62
N SER A 166 9.72 -11.13 0.80
CA SER A 166 8.89 -10.51 1.84
C SER A 166 9.10 -11.19 3.19
N LEU A 167 9.45 -10.40 4.21
CA LEU A 167 9.53 -10.88 5.61
C LEU A 167 8.16 -11.32 6.15
N CYS A 168 7.06 -10.91 5.49
CA CYS A 168 5.70 -11.31 5.86
C CYS A 168 5.34 -12.71 5.33
N TYR A 169 6.06 -13.24 4.34
CA TYR A 169 5.70 -14.44 3.59
C TYR A 169 5.54 -15.68 4.46
N LYS A 170 6.37 -15.84 5.49
CA LYS A 170 6.34 -17.02 6.36
C LYS A 170 4.97 -17.24 6.98
N CYS A 171 4.27 -16.17 7.33
CA CYS A 171 2.97 -16.24 8.02
C CYS A 171 1.79 -15.84 7.13
N HIS A 172 1.97 -14.86 6.24
CA HIS A 172 0.91 -14.26 5.42
C HIS A 172 0.91 -14.78 3.98
N THR A 173 1.08 -16.10 3.82
CA THR A 173 1.16 -16.75 2.49
C THR A 173 -0.09 -16.51 1.65
N THR A 174 -1.29 -16.55 2.24
CA THR A 174 -2.55 -16.26 1.53
C THR A 174 -2.56 -14.85 0.96
N GLN A 175 -2.25 -13.84 1.77
CA GLN A 175 -2.22 -12.44 1.31
C GLN A 175 -1.16 -12.21 0.24
N ILE A 176 0.00 -12.88 0.33
CA ILE A 176 1.02 -12.77 -0.72
C ILE A 176 0.61 -13.46 -2.01
N ASN A 177 -0.03 -14.63 -1.93
CA ASN A 177 -0.58 -15.30 -3.11
C ASN A 177 -1.66 -14.45 -3.80
N GLU A 178 -2.40 -13.64 -3.05
CA GLU A 178 -3.29 -12.63 -3.62
C GLU A 178 -2.50 -11.46 -4.22
N TRP A 179 -1.59 -10.86 -3.45
CA TRP A 179 -0.78 -9.71 -3.84
C TRP A 179 -0.02 -9.93 -5.16
N VAL A 180 0.60 -11.10 -5.37
CA VAL A 180 1.33 -11.40 -6.60
C VAL A 180 0.47 -11.33 -7.87
N THR A 181 -0.86 -11.44 -7.72
CA THR A 181 -1.81 -11.34 -8.85
C THR A 181 -2.25 -9.90 -9.13
N SER A 182 -1.92 -8.96 -8.23
CA SER A 182 -2.29 -7.55 -8.36
C SER A 182 -1.38 -6.78 -9.31
N SER A 183 -1.88 -5.66 -9.85
CA SER A 183 -1.06 -4.72 -10.62
C SER A 183 0.08 -4.08 -9.81
N HIS A 184 -0.03 -4.02 -8.47
CA HIS A 184 1.03 -3.51 -7.61
C HIS A 184 2.26 -4.41 -7.61
N ALA A 185 2.07 -5.74 -7.66
CA ALA A 185 3.16 -6.70 -7.80
C ALA A 185 3.75 -6.75 -9.22
N GLN A 186 2.98 -6.34 -10.22
CA GLN A 186 3.31 -6.52 -11.64
C GLN A 186 3.82 -5.23 -12.32
N SER A 187 4.03 -4.15 -11.57
CA SER A 187 4.63 -2.92 -12.12
C SER A 187 5.98 -3.22 -12.78
N ALA A 188 6.20 -2.65 -13.97
CA ALA A 188 7.35 -2.96 -14.84
C ALA A 188 7.53 -4.47 -15.13
N GLY A 189 6.43 -5.24 -15.18
CA GLY A 189 6.46 -6.69 -15.41
C GLY A 189 6.94 -7.49 -14.19
N GLY A 190 6.95 -6.87 -13.01
CA GLY A 190 7.45 -7.46 -11.77
C GLY A 190 8.97 -7.47 -11.67
N ASP A 191 9.71 -6.81 -12.56
CA ASP A 191 11.17 -6.74 -12.53
C ASP A 191 11.65 -5.51 -11.72
N PRO A 192 12.33 -5.69 -10.57
CA PRO A 192 12.86 -4.58 -9.77
C PRO A 192 13.87 -3.69 -10.50
N GLU A 193 14.66 -4.23 -11.43
CA GLU A 193 15.63 -3.44 -12.21
C GLU A 193 14.90 -2.51 -13.18
N ALA A 194 13.94 -3.05 -13.94
CA ALA A 194 13.11 -2.26 -14.84
C ALA A 194 12.24 -1.25 -14.09
N LEU A 195 11.73 -1.61 -12.91
CA LEU A 195 10.98 -0.70 -12.03
C LEU A 195 11.86 0.45 -11.56
N THR A 196 13.09 0.17 -11.16
CA THR A 196 14.06 1.19 -10.74
C THR A 196 14.38 2.14 -11.90
N GLU A 197 14.61 1.62 -13.11
CA GLU A 197 14.91 2.44 -14.29
C GLU A 197 13.74 3.37 -14.67
N GLU A 198 12.52 2.87 -14.64
CA GLU A 198 11.34 3.65 -15.03
C GLU A 198 10.87 4.61 -13.92
N TRP A 199 10.83 4.13 -12.68
CA TRP A 199 10.10 4.76 -11.59
C TRP A 199 10.95 5.26 -10.43
N GLY A 200 12.21 4.81 -10.30
CA GLY A 200 13.13 5.24 -9.22
C GLY A 200 13.53 6.73 -9.27
N ARG A 201 13.01 7.49 -10.24
CA ARG A 201 13.17 8.94 -10.35
C ARG A 201 12.22 9.70 -9.42
N SER A 202 12.72 10.81 -8.86
CA SER A 202 12.16 11.45 -7.66
C SER A 202 10.68 11.84 -7.69
N SER A 203 10.09 12.20 -8.84
CA SER A 203 8.66 12.59 -8.88
C SER A 203 7.71 11.39 -9.03
N CYS A 204 8.24 10.25 -9.46
CA CYS A 204 7.46 9.04 -9.74
C CYS A 204 7.50 8.05 -8.58
N ASP A 205 8.64 7.95 -7.90
CA ASP A 205 8.88 6.93 -6.88
C ASP A 205 7.88 6.97 -5.71
N TYR A 206 7.34 8.15 -5.40
CA TYR A 206 6.31 8.35 -4.37
C TYR A 206 5.12 7.39 -4.48
N CYS A 207 4.59 7.18 -5.69
CA CYS A 207 3.43 6.28 -5.89
C CYS A 207 3.84 4.90 -6.39
N HIS A 208 5.02 4.78 -7.01
CA HIS A 208 5.37 3.58 -7.79
C HIS A 208 6.36 2.65 -7.09
N THR A 209 6.88 3.05 -5.92
CA THR A 209 7.87 2.26 -5.17
C THR A 209 7.53 2.24 -3.68
N SER A 210 7.90 1.17 -3.00
CA SER A 210 7.77 1.07 -1.54
C SER A 210 8.55 2.17 -0.83
N GLU A 211 9.80 2.38 -1.23
CA GLU A 211 10.72 3.34 -0.62
C GLU A 211 10.25 4.78 -0.77
N GLY A 212 9.83 5.16 -1.99
CA GLY A 212 9.35 6.50 -2.26
C GLY A 212 8.07 6.82 -1.49
N PHE A 213 7.15 5.87 -1.39
CA PHE A 213 5.95 6.02 -0.58
C PHE A 213 6.28 6.17 0.90
N ILE A 214 7.10 5.26 1.45
CA ILE A 214 7.49 5.29 2.88
C ILE A 214 8.20 6.61 3.20
N ARG A 215 9.14 7.05 2.35
CA ARG A 215 9.87 8.31 2.55
C ARG A 215 8.93 9.52 2.65
N THR A 216 7.88 9.58 1.84
CA THR A 216 6.99 10.74 1.81
C THR A 216 5.90 10.66 2.87
N ASN A 217 5.43 9.46 3.22
CA ASN A 217 4.30 9.26 4.12
C ASN A 217 4.70 8.94 5.56
N ASP A 218 5.96 8.59 5.81
CA ASP A 218 6.46 8.28 7.14
C ASP A 218 7.55 9.29 7.54
N PRO A 219 7.27 10.22 8.48
CA PRO A 219 8.24 11.20 8.96
C PRO A 219 9.53 10.59 9.49
N ALA A 220 9.51 9.33 9.98
CA ALA A 220 10.72 8.65 10.44
C ALA A 220 11.70 8.35 9.30
N TYR A 221 11.20 8.24 8.06
CA TYR A 221 11.99 7.90 6.87
C TYR A 221 12.19 9.07 5.90
N ALA A 222 11.67 10.27 6.20
CA ALA A 222 11.76 11.44 5.33
C ALA A 222 13.18 11.84 4.91
N THR A 223 14.18 11.48 5.73
CA THR A 223 15.61 11.72 5.45
C THR A 223 16.43 10.44 5.28
N TYR A 224 15.76 9.28 5.28
CA TYR A 224 16.41 8.00 5.11
C TYR A 224 16.87 7.84 3.66
N GLU A 225 18.16 7.55 3.48
CA GLU A 225 18.73 7.20 2.19
C GLU A 225 18.48 5.72 1.93
N PHE A 226 17.45 5.43 1.14
CA PHE A 226 17.25 4.11 0.58
C PHE A 226 18.38 3.80 -0.42
N GLY A 227 18.68 2.51 -0.60
CA GLY A 227 19.69 2.07 -1.57
C GLY A 227 19.29 2.38 -3.01
N ASP A 228 20.15 1.99 -3.96
CA ASP A 228 19.92 2.28 -5.39
C ASP A 228 18.83 1.40 -6.03
N THR A 229 18.38 0.36 -5.33
CA THR A 229 17.33 -0.57 -5.79
C THR A 229 16.00 -0.22 -5.14
N TYR A 230 14.98 -0.04 -5.97
CA TYR A 230 13.60 0.20 -5.55
C TYR A 230 12.74 -1.05 -5.76
N HIS A 231 11.71 -1.20 -4.93
CA HIS A 231 10.84 -2.37 -4.94
C HIS A 231 9.40 -2.01 -5.28
N GLN A 232 8.68 -3.02 -5.78
CA GLN A 232 7.24 -2.95 -6.01
C GLN A 232 6.51 -2.53 -4.73
N ILE A 233 5.31 -1.97 -4.89
CA ILE A 233 4.41 -1.63 -3.77
C ILE A 233 4.07 -2.92 -3.04
N GLY A 234 4.61 -3.08 -1.84
CA GLY A 234 4.54 -4.29 -1.03
C GLY A 234 3.79 -4.13 0.27
N CYS A 235 3.81 -5.17 1.10
CA CYS A 235 3.23 -5.17 2.44
C CYS A 235 3.70 -3.96 3.27
N PRO A 236 5.02 -3.67 3.38
CA PRO A 236 5.48 -2.56 4.19
C PRO A 236 5.19 -1.19 3.57
N THR A 237 4.69 -1.09 2.33
CA THR A 237 4.26 0.20 1.78
C THR A 237 3.03 0.70 2.53
N CYS A 238 2.03 -0.17 2.66
CA CYS A 238 0.74 0.17 3.28
C CYS A 238 0.76 -0.06 4.79
N HIS A 239 1.47 -1.08 5.27
CA HIS A 239 1.50 -1.46 6.69
C HIS A 239 2.83 -1.08 7.35
N ASP A 240 2.77 -0.45 8.52
CA ASP A 240 3.92 -0.29 9.41
C ASP A 240 4.02 -1.52 10.33
N PRO A 241 4.99 -2.43 10.14
CA PRO A 241 5.11 -3.62 10.98
C PRO A 241 5.38 -3.28 12.46
N HIS A 242 5.80 -2.05 12.76
CA HIS A 242 6.20 -1.65 14.11
C HIS A 242 5.13 -0.91 14.91
N ARG A 243 3.98 -0.56 14.32
CA ARG A 243 3.05 0.37 14.98
C ARG A 243 1.58 0.07 14.73
N GLY A 244 0.90 -0.38 15.78
CA GLY A 244 -0.55 -0.57 15.82
C GLY A 244 -1.30 0.64 16.38
N GLU A 245 -2.63 0.58 16.32
CA GLU A 245 -3.52 1.65 16.80
C GLU A 245 -3.27 2.01 18.27
N ALA A 246 -3.07 1.01 19.13
CA ALA A 246 -2.76 1.23 20.55
C ALA A 246 -1.44 2.01 20.76
N GLY A 247 -0.46 1.84 19.86
CA GLY A 247 0.79 2.60 19.82
C GLY A 247 0.74 3.90 19.03
N GLY A 248 -0.48 4.40 18.77
CA GLY A 248 -0.71 5.63 18.02
C GLY A 248 -0.40 5.50 16.53
N GLY A 249 -0.39 4.28 16.00
CA GLY A 249 -0.51 4.01 14.56
C GLY A 249 -1.99 3.98 14.15
N ASN A 250 -2.27 3.37 13.00
CA ASN A 250 -3.63 3.29 12.47
C ASN A 250 -4.17 1.85 12.56
N TYR A 251 -5.49 1.72 12.37
CA TYR A 251 -6.15 0.42 12.21
C TYR A 251 -5.43 -0.46 11.18
N ALA A 252 -5.35 -1.76 11.45
CA ALA A 252 -4.61 -2.73 10.65
C ALA A 252 -3.13 -2.35 10.39
N GLN A 253 -2.54 -1.54 11.28
CA GLN A 253 -1.17 -1.03 11.15
C GLN A 253 -0.94 -0.21 9.87
N LEU A 254 -1.96 0.44 9.30
CA LEU A 254 -1.78 1.25 8.09
C LEU A 254 -0.83 2.44 8.34
N ARG A 255 0.01 2.79 7.38
CA ARG A 255 0.99 3.89 7.52
C ARG A 255 0.34 5.27 7.52
N ASN A 256 -0.47 5.53 6.50
CA ASN A 256 -1.06 6.84 6.29
C ASN A 256 -2.55 6.71 5.98
N VAL A 257 -3.37 7.26 6.86
CA VAL A 257 -4.82 7.45 6.70
C VAL A 257 -5.17 8.93 6.93
N GLY A 258 -4.24 9.82 6.62
CA GLY A 258 -4.42 11.27 6.65
C GLY A 258 -5.29 11.76 5.50
N ALA A 259 -5.90 12.94 5.66
CA ALA A 259 -6.73 13.52 4.61
C ALA A 259 -5.87 13.87 3.39
N GLU A 260 -6.36 13.57 2.18
CA GLU A 260 -5.68 13.89 0.92
C GLU A 260 -6.46 14.95 0.14
N GLU A 261 -5.80 16.05 -0.23
CA GLU A 261 -6.38 17.15 -1.01
C GLU A 261 -6.31 16.85 -2.52
N VAL A 262 -7.32 17.29 -3.27
CA VAL A 262 -7.19 17.34 -4.74
C VAL A 262 -6.03 18.25 -5.13
N GLN A 263 -5.26 17.88 -6.15
CA GLN A 263 -4.15 18.72 -6.62
C GLN A 263 -4.64 19.87 -7.50
N TYR A 264 -5.72 19.65 -8.26
CA TYR A 264 -6.41 20.72 -8.97
C TYR A 264 -7.39 21.43 -8.04
N THR A 265 -6.96 22.56 -7.47
CA THR A 265 -7.67 23.27 -6.39
C THR A 265 -8.48 24.49 -6.86
N TYR A 266 -8.46 24.83 -8.15
CA TYR A 266 -9.11 26.06 -8.63
C TYR A 266 -10.61 26.12 -8.22
N PRO A 267 -11.09 27.26 -7.68
CA PRO A 267 -10.45 28.58 -7.61
C PRO A 267 -9.70 28.87 -6.29
N TRP A 268 -9.46 27.84 -5.47
CA TRP A 268 -8.79 27.94 -4.17
C TRP A 268 -7.28 27.75 -4.31
N GLU A 269 -6.54 28.29 -3.33
CA GLU A 269 -5.12 28.00 -3.20
C GLU A 269 -4.91 26.67 -2.44
N PRO A 270 -3.83 25.92 -2.73
CA PRO A 270 -3.52 24.69 -1.98
C PRO A 270 -3.45 24.95 -0.47
N GLY A 271 -4.09 24.08 0.32
CA GLY A 271 -4.19 24.22 1.76
C GLY A 271 -5.28 25.19 2.27
N ASP A 272 -6.08 25.83 1.41
CA ASP A 272 -7.28 26.55 1.84
C ASP A 272 -8.30 25.56 2.45
N ASP A 273 -9.05 26.00 3.46
CA ASP A 273 -10.06 25.17 4.15
C ASP A 273 -11.17 24.69 3.18
N GLU A 274 -11.42 25.44 2.10
CA GLU A 274 -12.40 25.12 1.07
C GLU A 274 -11.93 24.06 0.06
N VAL A 275 -10.64 23.71 0.04
CA VAL A 275 -10.12 22.70 -0.89
C VAL A 275 -10.75 21.33 -0.58
N PRO A 276 -11.40 20.68 -1.58
CA PRO A 276 -11.95 19.35 -1.42
C PRO A 276 -10.83 18.35 -1.07
N ARG A 277 -11.12 17.52 -0.08
CA ARG A 277 -10.20 16.49 0.40
C ARG A 277 -10.96 15.21 0.72
N MET A 278 -10.31 14.07 0.51
CA MET A 278 -10.82 12.79 1.00
C MET A 278 -10.47 12.66 2.49
N GLU A 279 -11.46 12.85 3.35
CA GLU A 279 -11.34 12.79 4.81
C GLU A 279 -12.52 12.05 5.42
N GLY A 280 -12.27 11.24 6.45
CA GLY A 280 -13.31 10.47 7.15
C GLY A 280 -13.63 9.11 6.54
N TYR A 281 -12.79 8.62 5.63
CA TYR A 281 -12.96 7.33 4.93
C TYR A 281 -12.04 6.22 5.43
N GLY A 282 -11.43 6.43 6.60
CA GLY A 282 -10.58 5.46 7.28
C GLY A 282 -9.50 4.87 6.38
N PRO A 283 -9.46 3.55 6.19
CA PRO A 283 -8.38 2.89 5.45
C PRO A 283 -8.32 3.25 3.95
N ALA A 284 -9.41 3.74 3.35
CA ALA A 284 -9.37 4.19 1.95
C ALA A 284 -8.46 5.40 1.72
N GLN A 285 -8.18 6.18 2.76
CA GLN A 285 -7.27 7.31 2.67
C GLN A 285 -5.82 6.88 2.39
N THR A 286 -5.44 5.63 2.69
CA THR A 286 -4.16 5.06 2.25
C THR A 286 -4.10 4.93 0.73
N CYS A 287 -5.20 4.54 0.08
CA CYS A 287 -5.29 4.45 -1.37
C CYS A 287 -5.20 5.84 -2.02
N ALA A 288 -5.86 6.82 -1.42
CA ALA A 288 -5.91 8.21 -1.91
C ALA A 288 -4.52 8.85 -2.01
N GLN A 289 -3.56 8.43 -1.18
CA GLN A 289 -2.17 8.92 -1.24
C GLN A 289 -1.51 8.71 -2.62
N CYS A 290 -1.99 7.75 -3.42
CA CYS A 290 -1.47 7.48 -4.76
C CYS A 290 -2.53 7.65 -5.85
N HIS A 291 -3.78 7.28 -5.55
CA HIS A 291 -4.89 7.27 -6.50
C HIS A 291 -5.65 8.61 -6.51
N HIS A 292 -4.93 9.68 -6.79
CA HIS A 292 -5.48 11.03 -6.92
C HIS A 292 -4.87 11.73 -8.13
N GLY A 293 -5.55 12.75 -8.65
CA GLY A 293 -5.02 13.56 -9.75
C GLY A 293 -3.70 14.21 -9.33
N ARG A 294 -2.67 14.15 -10.18
CA ARG A 294 -1.30 14.64 -9.88
C ARG A 294 -0.89 15.81 -10.76
N ARG A 295 -1.81 16.76 -10.95
CA ARG A 295 -1.60 18.03 -11.68
C ARG A 295 -2.17 19.18 -10.86
N ASP A 296 -1.32 20.16 -10.58
CA ASP A 296 -1.73 21.38 -9.89
C ASP A 296 -2.55 22.31 -10.78
N THR A 297 -3.09 23.37 -10.17
CA THR A 297 -3.90 24.39 -10.86
C THR A 297 -3.19 25.01 -12.06
N ASP A 298 -1.92 25.38 -11.91
CA ASP A 298 -1.15 26.00 -13.01
C ASP A 298 -0.98 25.03 -14.17
N ASN A 299 -0.71 23.75 -13.88
CA ASN A 299 -0.60 22.74 -14.90
C ASN A 299 -1.93 22.56 -15.63
N VAL A 300 -3.03 22.30 -14.91
CA VAL A 300 -4.34 22.05 -15.53
C VAL A 300 -4.78 23.25 -16.38
N LEU A 301 -4.68 24.48 -15.87
CA LEU A 301 -5.03 25.67 -16.63
C LEU A 301 -4.12 25.89 -17.84
N GLY A 302 -2.82 25.54 -17.73
CA GLY A 302 -1.89 25.54 -18.85
C GLY A 302 -2.28 24.52 -19.92
N GLN A 303 -2.67 23.30 -19.53
CA GLN A 303 -3.17 22.30 -20.48
C GLN A 303 -4.40 22.82 -21.22
N ILE A 304 -5.34 23.49 -20.54
CA ILE A 304 -6.54 24.07 -21.17
C ILE A 304 -6.19 25.20 -22.14
N ALA A 305 -5.28 26.09 -21.75
CA ALA A 305 -4.88 27.23 -22.57
C ALA A 305 -4.15 26.78 -23.83
N ASP A 306 -3.13 25.93 -23.67
CA ASP A 306 -2.08 25.71 -24.68
C ASP A 306 -1.99 24.26 -25.18
N GLY A 307 -2.66 23.31 -24.51
CA GLY A 307 -2.48 21.88 -24.75
C GLY A 307 -1.30 21.31 -23.96
N TYR A 308 -1.18 19.99 -23.99
CA TYR A 308 -0.11 19.22 -23.35
C TYR A 308 -0.03 17.79 -23.89
N GLY A 309 1.19 17.30 -24.15
CA GLY A 309 1.41 15.94 -24.66
C GLY A 309 0.97 14.80 -23.74
N HIS A 310 0.69 15.07 -22.45
CA HIS A 310 0.07 14.14 -21.51
C HIS A 310 -1.22 14.73 -20.92
N PHE A 311 -2.10 15.20 -21.80
CA PHE A 311 -3.35 15.86 -21.44
C PHE A 311 -4.20 15.03 -20.46
N GLY A 312 -4.74 15.68 -19.42
CA GLY A 312 -5.49 15.07 -18.33
C GLY A 312 -4.81 15.17 -16.94
N PRO A 313 -5.43 14.59 -15.90
CA PRO A 313 -5.07 14.76 -14.48
C PRO A 313 -3.80 14.04 -14.01
N HIS A 314 -3.01 13.42 -14.90
CA HIS A 314 -2.23 12.20 -14.59
C HIS A 314 -3.18 11.04 -14.26
N ARG A 315 -2.91 9.86 -14.84
CA ARG A 315 -3.81 8.71 -14.70
C ARG A 315 -3.95 8.30 -13.23
N SER A 316 -5.08 7.65 -12.93
CA SER A 316 -5.52 7.25 -11.60
C SER A 316 -6.11 8.36 -10.69
N PRO A 317 -7.05 9.21 -11.17
CA PRO A 317 -7.75 10.21 -10.35
C PRO A 317 -8.95 9.60 -9.56
N GLN A 318 -8.83 8.37 -9.03
CA GLN A 318 -9.98 7.69 -8.42
C GLN A 318 -10.49 8.40 -7.16
N MET A 319 -9.61 8.93 -6.31
CA MET A 319 -9.98 9.74 -5.15
C MET A 319 -10.81 10.94 -5.56
N ASP A 320 -10.30 11.72 -6.53
CA ASP A 320 -10.93 12.91 -7.09
C ASP A 320 -12.34 12.59 -7.59
N MET A 321 -12.49 11.55 -8.42
CA MET A 321 -13.80 11.09 -8.90
C MET A 321 -14.71 10.67 -7.73
N PHE A 322 -14.19 9.85 -6.81
CA PHE A 322 -14.95 9.35 -5.67
C PHE A 322 -15.52 10.48 -4.83
N ILE A 323 -14.74 11.50 -4.48
CA ILE A 323 -15.23 12.68 -3.73
C ILE A 323 -15.97 13.70 -4.59
N GLY A 324 -16.00 13.49 -5.91
CA GLY A 324 -16.69 14.35 -6.87
C GLY A 324 -16.00 15.70 -7.06
N ALA A 325 -14.67 15.75 -7.13
CA ALA A 325 -13.86 16.95 -7.34
C ALA A 325 -12.64 16.66 -8.24
N GLY A 326 -11.73 17.62 -8.45
CA GLY A 326 -10.44 17.42 -9.12
C GLY A 326 -10.43 17.39 -10.66
N SER A 327 -11.60 17.35 -11.32
CA SER A 327 -11.70 17.60 -12.77
C SER A 327 -11.72 19.10 -13.08
N TYR A 328 -11.24 19.49 -14.27
CA TYR A 328 -11.60 20.79 -14.83
C TYR A 328 -13.12 20.86 -15.03
N GLU A 329 -13.75 21.88 -14.43
CA GLU A 329 -15.19 22.12 -14.50
C GLU A 329 -15.48 23.35 -15.35
N ILE A 330 -16.27 23.18 -16.40
CA ILE A 330 -16.70 24.24 -17.31
C ILE A 330 -17.39 25.36 -16.51
N PRO A 331 -16.92 26.62 -16.58
CA PRO A 331 -17.47 27.73 -15.83
C PRO A 331 -18.97 27.95 -16.05
N GLY A 332 -19.70 28.20 -14.97
CA GLY A 332 -21.14 28.47 -14.99
C GLY A 332 -22.03 27.23 -15.13
N LYS A 333 -21.45 26.02 -15.13
CA LYS A 333 -22.16 24.76 -15.01
C LYS A 333 -22.28 24.32 -13.55
N THR A 334 -23.18 23.38 -13.30
CA THR A 334 -23.41 22.75 -12.00
C THR A 334 -23.10 21.26 -12.08
N TYR A 335 -22.58 20.71 -10.99
CA TYR A 335 -22.18 19.30 -10.92
C TYR A 335 -22.80 18.66 -9.68
N ASP A 336 -23.45 17.53 -9.88
CA ASP A 336 -23.93 16.69 -8.79
C ASP A 336 -22.76 15.83 -8.31
N ARG A 337 -22.43 15.89 -7.01
CA ARG A 337 -21.21 15.31 -6.43
C ARG A 337 -21.51 14.23 -5.40
N ASP A 338 -22.72 14.22 -4.85
CA ASP A 338 -23.07 13.33 -3.75
C ASP A 338 -23.65 12.03 -4.31
N HIS A 339 -23.09 10.88 -3.92
CA HIS A 339 -23.57 9.56 -4.33
C HIS A 339 -23.54 8.56 -3.17
N ALA A 340 -24.40 7.54 -3.22
CA ALA A 340 -24.52 6.53 -2.18
C ALA A 340 -23.21 5.75 -1.90
N HIS A 341 -22.30 5.66 -2.86
CA HIS A 341 -21.01 5.00 -2.66
C HIS A 341 -20.11 5.75 -1.66
N GLN A 342 -20.32 7.06 -1.48
CA GLN A 342 -19.61 7.88 -0.51
C GLN A 342 -20.17 7.73 0.92
N THR A 343 -21.26 7.00 1.13
CA THR A 343 -21.80 6.76 2.48
C THR A 343 -21.12 5.57 3.17
N ASN A 344 -20.08 5.00 2.57
CA ASN A 344 -19.29 3.93 3.17
C ASN A 344 -18.05 4.51 3.85
N ASP A 345 -17.99 4.41 5.18
CA ASP A 345 -16.92 5.00 5.99
C ASP A 345 -15.55 4.32 5.80
N THR A 346 -15.47 3.21 5.05
CA THR A 346 -14.21 2.55 4.65
C THR A 346 -13.86 2.74 3.17
N GLY A 347 -14.66 3.53 2.44
CA GLY A 347 -14.42 3.94 1.06
C GLY A 347 -14.03 2.80 0.12
N CYS A 348 -12.86 2.93 -0.51
CA CYS A 348 -12.29 1.99 -1.48
C CYS A 348 -12.25 0.54 -0.97
N VAL A 349 -11.89 0.34 0.30
CA VAL A 349 -11.64 -1.00 0.90
C VAL A 349 -12.89 -1.88 0.85
N ASN A 350 -14.08 -1.28 1.02
CA ASN A 350 -15.35 -2.01 0.99
C ASN A 350 -15.60 -2.75 -0.33
N CYS A 351 -15.17 -2.18 -1.45
CA CYS A 351 -15.38 -2.77 -2.77
C CYS A 351 -14.15 -3.55 -3.25
N HIS A 352 -12.95 -3.02 -3.00
CA HIS A 352 -11.72 -3.55 -3.58
C HIS A 352 -11.05 -4.62 -2.75
N MET A 353 -11.28 -4.68 -1.44
CA MET A 353 -10.56 -5.61 -0.56
C MET A 353 -11.50 -6.55 0.18
N THR A 354 -12.63 -6.07 0.69
CA THR A 354 -13.40 -6.83 1.69
C THR A 354 -14.52 -7.67 1.08
N ARG A 355 -14.49 -8.99 1.24
CA ARG A 355 -15.62 -9.90 0.94
C ARG A 355 -15.57 -11.16 1.80
N GLU A 356 -16.71 -11.86 1.90
CA GLU A 356 -16.80 -13.14 2.61
C GLU A 356 -16.11 -14.26 1.83
N THR A 357 -15.40 -15.14 2.55
CA THR A 357 -14.78 -16.35 2.01
C THR A 357 -14.66 -17.43 3.08
N GLU A 358 -14.51 -18.69 2.68
CA GLU A 358 -14.29 -19.80 3.60
C GLU A 358 -12.80 -19.88 3.98
N LEU A 359 -12.49 -19.69 5.25
CA LEU A 359 -11.16 -19.82 5.82
C LEU A 359 -11.24 -20.71 7.05
N HIS A 360 -10.34 -21.69 7.13
CA HIS A 360 -10.31 -22.69 8.21
C HIS A 360 -11.65 -23.45 8.41
N GLY A 361 -12.48 -23.55 7.36
CA GLY A 361 -13.78 -24.23 7.41
C GLY A 361 -14.95 -23.35 7.89
N GLU A 362 -14.74 -22.05 8.05
CA GLU A 362 -15.78 -21.09 8.43
C GLU A 362 -15.86 -19.94 7.42
N ILE A 363 -17.08 -19.44 7.18
CA ILE A 363 -17.27 -18.24 6.36
C ILE A 363 -16.93 -17.03 7.22
N GLN A 364 -15.96 -16.25 6.78
CA GLN A 364 -15.54 -15.03 7.45
C GLN A 364 -15.25 -13.93 6.43
N GLU A 365 -15.30 -12.68 6.90
CA GLU A 365 -14.85 -11.53 6.13
C GLU A 365 -13.33 -11.57 5.96
N HIS A 366 -12.84 -11.38 4.73
CA HIS A 366 -11.41 -11.37 4.41
C HIS A 366 -11.07 -10.15 3.55
N ALA A 367 -9.92 -9.55 3.85
CA ALA A 367 -9.33 -8.48 3.06
C ALA A 367 -8.42 -9.07 1.99
N PHE A 368 -8.92 -9.14 0.76
CA PHE A 368 -8.21 -9.61 -0.42
C PHE A 368 -7.18 -8.58 -0.90
N HIS A 369 -5.95 -9.03 -1.09
CA HIS A 369 -4.85 -8.22 -1.61
C HIS A 369 -4.71 -8.33 -3.13
N THR A 370 -5.80 -8.62 -3.84
CA THR A 370 -5.84 -8.50 -5.31
C THR A 370 -6.27 -7.08 -5.74
N TRP A 371 -6.96 -6.35 -4.85
CA TRP A 371 -7.63 -5.06 -5.10
C TRP A 371 -8.63 -5.05 -6.25
N GLU A 372 -8.98 -6.23 -6.78
CA GLU A 372 -9.97 -6.38 -7.84
C GLU A 372 -11.35 -6.63 -7.21
N PRO A 373 -12.31 -5.71 -7.42
CA PRO A 373 -13.65 -5.90 -6.91
C PRO A 373 -14.33 -7.07 -7.62
N THR A 374 -15.30 -7.67 -6.95
CA THR A 374 -16.21 -8.67 -7.53
C THR A 374 -17.65 -8.22 -7.37
N VAL A 375 -18.56 -8.80 -8.16
CA VAL A 375 -20.00 -8.50 -8.07
C VAL A 375 -20.53 -8.75 -6.65
N ASP A 376 -19.93 -9.70 -5.91
CA ASP A 376 -20.28 -10.01 -4.53
C ASP A 376 -20.13 -8.81 -3.59
N ASN A 377 -19.19 -7.90 -3.86
CA ASN A 377 -18.99 -6.68 -3.06
C ASN A 377 -20.19 -5.72 -3.16
N CYS A 378 -20.99 -5.82 -4.21
CA CYS A 378 -22.17 -4.98 -4.42
C CYS A 378 -23.42 -5.53 -3.71
N LEU A 379 -23.46 -6.84 -3.44
CA LEU A 379 -24.64 -7.54 -2.94
C LEU A 379 -25.18 -7.04 -1.59
N PRO A 380 -24.39 -6.44 -0.68
CA PRO A 380 -24.94 -5.82 0.53
C PRO A 380 -25.98 -4.71 0.23
N CYS A 381 -25.86 -4.02 -0.91
CA CYS A 381 -26.73 -2.91 -1.29
C CYS A 381 -27.55 -3.16 -2.56
N HIS A 382 -27.01 -3.94 -3.50
CA HIS A 382 -27.57 -4.20 -4.82
C HIS A 382 -27.95 -5.68 -4.98
N GLN A 383 -29.24 -5.97 -4.86
CA GLN A 383 -29.73 -7.36 -4.93
C GLN A 383 -29.91 -7.83 -6.38
N GLY A 384 -29.38 -9.01 -6.70
CA GLY A 384 -29.66 -9.71 -7.95
C GLY A 384 -29.04 -9.08 -9.19
N ILE A 385 -27.96 -8.32 -9.03
CA ILE A 385 -27.20 -7.78 -10.17
C ILE A 385 -26.32 -8.89 -10.79
N PRO A 386 -26.22 -8.97 -12.13
CA PRO A 386 -25.39 -9.98 -12.79
C PRO A 386 -23.94 -9.52 -13.01
N ASP A 387 -23.70 -8.22 -12.97
CA ASP A 387 -22.42 -7.57 -13.28
C ASP A 387 -22.36 -6.16 -12.65
N PHE A 388 -21.25 -5.46 -12.86
CA PHE A 388 -21.02 -4.09 -12.38
C PHE A 388 -21.82 -3.02 -13.11
N ASN A 389 -22.45 -3.33 -14.25
CA ASN A 389 -23.19 -2.38 -15.06
C ASN A 389 -24.63 -2.21 -14.53
N VAL A 390 -24.72 -1.92 -13.23
CA VAL A 390 -25.98 -1.74 -12.52
C VAL A 390 -26.78 -0.62 -13.16
N ASN A 391 -28.02 -0.92 -13.58
CA ASN A 391 -28.90 0.02 -14.27
C ASN A 391 -28.29 0.67 -15.53
N PHE A 392 -27.39 -0.04 -16.23
CA PHE A 392 -26.68 0.46 -17.41
C PHE A 392 -25.77 1.67 -17.12
N ALA A 393 -25.28 1.82 -15.89
CA ALA A 393 -24.46 2.96 -15.49
C ALA A 393 -23.17 3.08 -16.33
N GLN A 394 -22.40 1.99 -16.47
CA GLN A 394 -21.15 2.01 -17.23
C GLN A 394 -21.40 2.18 -18.73
N ASP A 395 -22.42 1.52 -19.28
CA ASP A 395 -22.82 1.71 -20.68
C ASP A 395 -23.22 3.16 -20.97
N THR A 396 -23.90 3.81 -20.03
CA THR A 396 -24.32 5.21 -20.16
C THR A 396 -23.12 6.14 -20.19
N ILE A 397 -22.13 5.91 -19.33
CA ILE A 397 -20.89 6.70 -19.31
C ILE A 397 -20.08 6.47 -20.57
N GLN A 398 -19.91 5.21 -21.00
CA GLN A 398 -19.21 4.88 -22.24
C GLN A 398 -19.86 5.56 -23.46
N ALA A 399 -21.20 5.49 -23.57
CA ALA A 399 -21.91 6.13 -24.67
C ALA A 399 -21.74 7.65 -24.70
N LYS A 400 -21.61 8.30 -23.54
CA LYS A 400 -21.33 9.75 -23.45
C LYS A 400 -19.90 10.08 -23.84
N LEU A 401 -18.91 9.29 -23.40
CA LEU A 401 -17.52 9.41 -23.85
C LEU A 401 -17.44 9.32 -25.37
N ASP A 402 -18.07 8.30 -25.96
CA ASP A 402 -18.10 8.09 -27.41
C ASP A 402 -18.83 9.22 -28.13
N SER A 403 -19.94 9.72 -27.57
CA SER A 403 -20.68 10.85 -28.15
C SER A 403 -19.82 12.11 -28.25
N LEU A 404 -19.06 12.42 -27.19
CA LEU A 404 -18.16 13.57 -27.19
C LEU A 404 -16.99 13.39 -28.16
N ALA A 405 -16.43 12.17 -28.24
CA ALA A 405 -15.39 11.84 -29.22
C ALA A 405 -15.87 12.02 -30.67
N VAL A 406 -17.09 11.58 -30.97
CA VAL A 406 -17.73 11.75 -32.28
C VAL A 406 -17.93 13.23 -32.61
N LEU A 407 -18.30 14.06 -31.64
CA LEU A 407 -18.37 15.52 -31.86
C LEU A 407 -17.02 16.10 -32.29
N PHE A 408 -15.91 15.54 -31.80
CA PHE A 408 -14.56 15.94 -32.20
C PHE A 408 -14.02 15.24 -33.45
N GLY A 409 -14.83 14.40 -34.10
CA GLY A 409 -14.50 13.77 -35.38
C GLY A 409 -13.77 12.42 -35.26
N TYR A 410 -13.76 11.81 -34.08
CA TYR A 410 -13.25 10.45 -33.85
C TYR A 410 -14.38 9.42 -33.99
N THR A 411 -14.03 8.13 -34.11
CA THR A 411 -15.06 7.08 -34.22
C THR A 411 -15.74 6.75 -32.90
N ASP A 412 -14.96 6.75 -31.81
CA ASP A 412 -15.36 6.49 -30.44
C ASP A 412 -14.29 7.07 -29.49
N PHE A 413 -14.48 6.94 -28.18
CA PHE A 413 -13.53 7.52 -27.23
C PHE A 413 -12.15 6.83 -27.24
N LEU A 414 -12.06 5.54 -27.55
CA LEU A 414 -10.76 4.86 -27.62
C LEU A 414 -9.92 5.35 -28.80
N ASP A 415 -10.57 5.63 -29.94
CA ASP A 415 -9.91 6.30 -31.07
C ASP A 415 -9.44 7.71 -30.71
N MET A 416 -10.25 8.47 -29.95
CA MET A 416 -9.83 9.76 -29.43
C MET A 416 -8.66 9.65 -28.44
N GLU A 417 -8.73 8.77 -27.44
CA GLU A 417 -7.68 8.61 -26.43
C GLU A 417 -6.33 8.26 -27.06
N GLY A 418 -6.31 7.39 -28.06
CA GLY A 418 -5.09 6.97 -28.74
C GLY A 418 -4.53 7.99 -29.74
N ASN A 419 -5.32 8.95 -30.22
CA ASN A 419 -4.94 9.84 -31.33
C ASN A 419 -5.11 11.35 -31.04
N TRP A 420 -5.67 11.73 -29.89
CA TRP A 420 -5.90 13.12 -29.53
C TRP A 420 -4.60 13.86 -29.30
N ASP A 421 -4.35 14.88 -30.12
CA ASP A 421 -3.25 15.82 -29.94
C ASP A 421 -3.81 17.16 -29.45
N SER A 422 -3.76 17.39 -28.14
CA SER A 422 -4.28 18.62 -27.52
C SER A 422 -3.49 19.87 -27.88
N GLU A 423 -2.24 19.72 -28.35
CA GLU A 423 -1.32 20.80 -28.76
C GLU A 423 -1.48 21.16 -30.25
N ALA A 424 -2.26 20.37 -31.00
CA ALA A 424 -2.51 20.64 -32.41
C ALA A 424 -3.14 22.03 -32.61
N VAL A 425 -2.61 22.79 -33.59
CA VAL A 425 -3.05 24.16 -33.90
C VAL A 425 -4.56 24.30 -34.16
N GLY A 426 -5.21 23.22 -34.60
CA GLY A 426 -6.65 23.17 -34.86
C GLY A 426 -7.51 22.95 -33.62
N VAL A 427 -6.92 22.55 -32.49
CA VAL A 427 -7.64 22.29 -31.24
C VAL A 427 -7.76 23.60 -30.46
N THR A 428 -9.00 24.00 -30.20
CA THR A 428 -9.33 25.23 -29.48
C THR A 428 -9.38 25.02 -27.97
N VAL A 429 -9.37 26.11 -27.21
CA VAL A 429 -9.52 26.08 -25.75
C VAL A 429 -10.80 25.36 -25.34
N TRP A 430 -11.95 25.67 -25.97
CA TRP A 430 -13.22 25.04 -25.59
C TRP A 430 -13.24 23.52 -25.86
N GLN A 431 -12.50 23.06 -26.87
CA GLN A 431 -12.34 21.62 -27.13
C GLN A 431 -11.55 20.96 -26.00
N ARG A 432 -10.49 21.61 -25.51
CA ARG A 432 -9.71 21.12 -24.36
C ARG A 432 -10.54 21.13 -23.08
N GLU A 433 -11.31 22.19 -22.82
CA GLU A 433 -12.22 22.26 -21.66
C GLU A 433 -13.21 21.09 -21.62
N ALA A 434 -13.85 20.77 -22.75
CA ALA A 434 -14.76 19.64 -22.85
C ALA A 434 -14.03 18.29 -22.83
N ALA A 435 -12.89 18.16 -23.51
CA ALA A 435 -12.10 16.92 -23.54
C ALA A 435 -11.57 16.54 -22.16
N TYR A 436 -11.20 17.50 -21.31
CA TYR A 436 -10.63 17.23 -19.99
C TYR A 436 -11.58 16.38 -19.13
N ALA A 437 -12.89 16.68 -19.16
CA ALA A 437 -13.91 15.88 -18.48
C ALA A 437 -13.92 14.42 -18.94
N ALA A 438 -13.73 14.17 -20.24
CA ALA A 438 -13.71 12.82 -20.80
C ALA A 438 -12.46 12.05 -20.39
N PHE A 439 -11.28 12.67 -20.48
CA PHE A 439 -10.03 12.08 -20.01
C PHE A 439 -10.05 11.80 -18.51
N PHE A 440 -10.58 12.73 -17.69
CA PHE A 440 -10.74 12.51 -16.25
C PHE A 440 -11.65 11.31 -15.93
N VAL A 441 -12.83 11.23 -16.57
CA VAL A 441 -13.77 10.11 -16.34
C VAL A 441 -13.21 8.78 -16.86
N PHE A 442 -12.45 8.80 -17.95
CA PHE A 442 -11.82 7.60 -18.48
C PHE A 442 -10.64 7.13 -17.61
N ASP A 443 -9.76 8.04 -17.21
CA ASP A 443 -8.57 7.73 -16.42
C ASP A 443 -8.90 7.28 -14.99
N ASP A 444 -10.08 7.65 -14.47
CA ASP A 444 -10.66 7.06 -13.25
C ASP A 444 -10.83 5.53 -13.38
N GLY A 445 -11.06 5.02 -14.59
CA GLY A 445 -11.05 3.59 -14.89
C GLY A 445 -12.30 2.82 -14.43
N SER A 446 -13.23 3.45 -13.71
CA SER A 446 -14.44 2.78 -13.22
C SER A 446 -15.66 2.91 -14.16
N LEU A 447 -15.52 3.69 -15.24
CA LEU A 447 -16.64 4.15 -16.07
C LEU A 447 -17.76 4.79 -15.23
N GLY A 448 -17.36 5.61 -14.26
CA GLY A 448 -18.24 6.39 -13.40
C GLY A 448 -18.82 5.63 -12.20
N LEU A 449 -18.42 4.39 -11.91
CA LEU A 449 -18.89 3.68 -10.72
C LEU A 449 -18.43 4.34 -9.41
N HIS A 450 -17.25 4.95 -9.36
CA HIS A 450 -16.81 5.64 -8.14
C HIS A 450 -17.75 6.79 -7.76
N ASN A 451 -18.25 7.54 -8.74
CA ASN A 451 -19.27 8.56 -8.55
C ASN A 451 -20.15 8.77 -9.80
N PRO A 452 -21.26 8.01 -9.93
CA PRO A 452 -22.10 8.08 -11.11
C PRO A 452 -22.70 9.47 -11.34
N HIS A 453 -23.05 10.20 -10.27
CA HIS A 453 -23.63 11.54 -10.39
C HIS A 453 -22.62 12.54 -10.96
N TYR A 454 -21.38 12.51 -10.46
CA TYR A 454 -20.33 13.42 -10.91
C TYR A 454 -19.89 13.12 -12.33
N ALA A 455 -19.64 11.85 -12.66
CA ALA A 455 -19.28 11.43 -14.01
C ALA A 455 -20.34 11.82 -15.05
N ASN A 456 -21.64 11.61 -14.74
CA ASN A 456 -22.73 12.05 -15.62
C ASN A 456 -22.74 13.58 -15.78
N SER A 457 -22.62 14.32 -14.67
CA SER A 457 -22.61 15.79 -14.70
C SER A 457 -21.45 16.35 -15.52
N LEU A 458 -20.25 15.78 -15.39
CA LEU A 458 -19.07 16.16 -16.17
C LEU A 458 -19.32 15.98 -17.68
N LEU A 459 -19.74 14.79 -18.09
CA LEU A 459 -19.91 14.48 -19.51
C LEU A 459 -21.13 15.18 -20.13
N ASP A 460 -22.24 15.31 -19.41
CA ASP A 460 -23.41 16.06 -19.90
C ASP A 460 -23.09 17.54 -20.12
N ASN A 461 -22.34 18.15 -19.19
CA ASN A 461 -21.90 19.52 -19.34
C ASN A 461 -20.91 19.69 -20.50
N ALA A 462 -19.97 18.74 -20.67
CA ALA A 462 -18.99 18.76 -21.76
C ALA A 462 -19.65 18.61 -23.13
N ILE A 463 -20.58 17.66 -23.30
CA ILE A 463 -21.32 17.46 -24.55
C ILE A 463 -22.15 18.69 -24.88
N ALA A 464 -22.95 19.19 -23.93
CA ALA A 464 -23.78 20.38 -24.17
C ALA A 464 -22.95 21.63 -24.50
N TYR A 465 -21.76 21.74 -23.90
CA TYR A 465 -20.83 22.83 -24.17
C TYR A 465 -20.22 22.70 -25.58
N ALA A 466 -19.77 21.50 -25.96
CA ALA A 466 -19.24 21.23 -27.29
C ALA A 466 -20.28 21.47 -28.39
N ASP A 467 -21.50 20.96 -28.23
CA ASP A 467 -22.61 21.19 -29.16
C ASP A 467 -22.89 22.69 -29.37
N SER A 468 -22.92 23.45 -28.28
CA SER A 468 -23.15 24.90 -28.33
C SER A 468 -22.03 25.63 -29.05
N ALA A 469 -20.78 25.22 -28.80
CA ALA A 469 -19.61 25.79 -29.47
C ALA A 469 -19.63 25.49 -30.97
N PHE A 470 -19.90 24.23 -31.37
CA PHE A 470 -20.03 23.85 -32.78
C PHE A 470 -21.15 24.61 -33.50
N ALA A 471 -22.30 24.78 -32.86
CA ALA A 471 -23.41 25.54 -33.44
C ALA A 471 -23.08 27.04 -33.64
N SER A 472 -22.06 27.55 -32.96
CA SER A 472 -21.59 28.94 -33.07
C SER A 472 -20.45 29.14 -34.09
N LEU A 473 -19.91 28.05 -34.66
CA LEU A 473 -18.88 28.14 -35.69
C LEU A 473 -19.49 28.64 -37.02
N PRO A 474 -18.78 29.53 -37.74
CA PRO A 474 -19.29 30.20 -38.95
C PRO A 474 -19.40 29.29 -40.19
#